data_AF-B4ZXX5-F1
#
_entry.id   AF-B4ZXX5-F1
#
_cell.length_a   1.000
_cell.length_b   1.000
_cell.length_c   1.000
_cell.angle_alpha   90.00
_cell.angle_beta   90.00
_cell.angle_gamma   90.00
#
_symmetry.space_group_name_H-M   'P 1'
#
loop_
_entity.id
_entity.type
_entity.pdbx_description
1 polymer ?
#
loop_
_entity_poly.entity_id
_entity_poly.type
_entity_poly.pdbx_seq_one_letter_code
_entity_poly.pdbx_strand_id
1 'polypeptide(L)'
;LEVVMLDWLGQMLGLPESFLARSGGEAGGVIQGTASEATLVALLGAKNRTIVRVKEQHPEWTDIEIVSKLVGYCNKQAHSSVERAGLLGGVKLRSLKPDEKRRLRGETLQEAIEEDIRNGLIPFYVVATLGTTSSCAFDALDEIGDVCSKHEIWLHVDAAYAGSAFICPEYRYLMKGVEKADSFNFNPHKWMLVNFDCSAMWLKQPRWIVDAFNVDPLYLKHDQQGSAP
;
A
#
# COMPACT_ATOMS: atom_id res chain seq x y z
N LEU A 1 -4.06 16.65 16.40
CA LEU A 1 -3.36 15.66 17.26
C LEU A 1 -2.91 14.45 16.44
N GLU A 2 -3.81 13.76 15.73
CA GLU A 2 -3.48 12.59 14.91
C GLU A 2 -2.30 12.82 13.95
N VAL A 3 -2.35 13.89 13.16
CA VAL A 3 -1.27 14.28 12.22
C VAL A 3 0.09 14.35 12.93
N VAL A 4 0.17 15.03 14.07
CA VAL A 4 1.41 15.17 14.85
C VAL A 4 1.87 13.81 15.39
N MET A 5 0.95 13.00 15.91
CA MET A 5 1.29 11.68 16.46
C MET A 5 1.80 10.71 15.38
N LEU A 6 1.19 10.72 14.21
CA LEU A 6 1.61 9.86 13.09
C LEU A 6 2.88 10.36 12.42
N ASP A 7 3.14 11.66 12.46
CA ASP A 7 4.42 12.21 12.05
C ASP A 7 5.54 11.76 13.01
N TRP A 8 5.33 11.87 14.33
CA TRP A 8 6.26 11.35 15.33
C TRP A 8 6.46 9.84 15.20
N LEU A 9 5.39 9.09 15.00
CA LEU A 9 5.48 7.64 14.84
C LEU A 9 6.24 7.25 13.58
N GLY A 10 5.99 7.93 12.45
CA GLY A 10 6.74 7.71 11.22
C GLY A 10 8.23 8.01 11.39
N GLN A 11 8.58 9.09 12.11
CA GLN A 11 9.97 9.40 12.47
C GLN A 11 10.59 8.31 13.37
N MET A 12 9.86 7.81 14.36
CA MET A 12 10.32 6.72 15.24
C MET A 12 10.62 5.44 14.47
N LEU A 13 9.80 5.11 13.46
CA LEU A 13 10.04 3.96 12.58
C LEU A 13 11.23 4.18 11.63
N GLY A 14 11.60 5.43 11.37
CA GLY A 14 12.57 5.78 10.33
C GLY A 14 11.97 5.73 8.92
N LEU A 15 10.68 6.05 8.77
CA LEU A 15 10.06 6.19 7.46
C LEU A 15 10.66 7.39 6.70
N PRO A 16 10.75 7.31 5.36
CA PRO A 16 11.16 8.43 4.52
C PRO A 16 10.31 9.69 4.75
N GLU A 17 10.92 10.88 4.66
CA GLU A 17 10.22 12.18 4.78
C GLU A 17 9.05 12.31 3.78
N SER A 18 9.11 11.60 2.64
CA SER A 18 8.01 11.54 1.66
C SER A 18 6.72 10.87 2.18
N PHE A 19 6.71 10.32 3.39
CA PHE A 19 5.52 9.82 4.08
C PHE A 19 5.05 10.75 5.20
N LEU A 20 5.85 11.76 5.57
CA LEU A 20 5.63 12.55 6.77
C LEU A 20 4.95 13.88 6.41
N ALA A 21 3.92 14.23 7.18
CA ALA A 21 3.17 15.48 6.95
C ALA A 21 4.05 16.72 7.16
N ARG A 22 5.04 16.64 8.06
CA ARG A 22 6.01 17.72 8.31
C ARG A 22 6.84 18.12 7.09
N SER A 23 6.88 17.28 6.04
CA SER A 23 7.61 17.59 4.81
C SER A 23 6.97 18.72 3.99
N GLY A 24 5.76 19.14 4.34
CA GLY A 24 5.03 20.23 3.67
C GLY A 24 4.39 19.83 2.34
N GLY A 25 4.48 18.56 1.95
CA GLY A 25 3.77 18.00 0.81
C GLY A 25 2.39 17.45 1.20
N GLU A 26 1.74 16.76 0.27
CA GLU A 26 0.44 16.12 0.49
C GLU A 26 0.53 14.82 1.31
N ALA A 27 1.72 14.29 1.56
CA ALA A 27 1.93 13.03 2.25
C ALA A 27 1.49 13.08 3.72
N GLY A 28 1.14 11.91 4.28
CA GLY A 28 0.79 11.85 5.69
C GLY A 28 0.38 10.48 6.18
N GLY A 29 0.20 10.40 7.50
CA GLY A 29 -0.36 9.24 8.18
C GLY A 29 -1.83 9.44 8.51
N VAL A 30 -2.57 8.33 8.56
CA VAL A 30 -3.93 8.24 9.10
C VAL A 30 -4.07 7.00 10.00
N ILE A 31 -4.88 7.09 11.07
CA ILE A 31 -5.24 5.93 11.90
C ILE A 31 -6.40 5.17 11.22
N GLN A 32 -6.24 3.87 11.10
CA GLN A 32 -7.22 2.90 10.63
C GLN A 32 -7.59 1.95 11.77
N GLY A 33 -8.73 1.27 11.68
CA GLY A 33 -9.10 0.25 12.66
C GLY A 33 -8.20 -0.99 12.55
N THR A 34 -7.91 -1.43 11.33
CA THR A 34 -7.09 -2.62 11.08
C THR A 34 -6.11 -2.49 9.92
N ALA A 35 -5.08 -3.34 9.92
CA ALA A 35 -4.22 -3.53 8.75
C ALA A 35 -5.01 -4.00 7.52
N SER A 36 -6.09 -4.77 7.72
CA SER A 36 -6.94 -5.23 6.61
C SER A 36 -7.63 -4.07 5.90
N GLU A 37 -8.12 -3.10 6.67
CA GLU A 37 -8.69 -1.85 6.13
C GLU A 37 -7.62 -1.03 5.44
N ALA A 38 -6.43 -0.87 6.04
CA ALA A 38 -5.32 -0.15 5.42
C ALA A 38 -4.92 -0.76 4.05
N THR A 39 -4.82 -2.09 3.96
CA THR A 39 -4.55 -2.80 2.70
C THR A 39 -5.67 -2.61 1.67
N LEU A 40 -6.94 -2.62 2.09
CA LEU A 40 -8.07 -2.36 1.20
C LEU A 40 -8.09 -0.91 0.69
N VAL A 41 -7.86 0.05 1.58
CA VAL A 41 -7.77 1.47 1.25
C VAL A 41 -6.63 1.73 0.26
N ALA A 42 -5.46 1.12 0.47
CA ALA A 42 -4.35 1.19 -0.48
C ALA A 42 -4.71 0.61 -1.85
N LEU A 43 -5.37 -0.55 -1.89
CA LEU A 43 -5.84 -1.18 -3.14
C LEU A 43 -6.83 -0.27 -3.88
N LEU A 44 -7.77 0.35 -3.16
CA LEU A 44 -8.77 1.23 -3.75
C LEU A 44 -8.17 2.53 -4.28
N GLY A 45 -7.18 3.10 -3.58
CA GLY A 45 -6.37 4.21 -4.09
C GLY A 45 -5.57 3.85 -5.35
N ALA A 46 -4.92 2.69 -5.36
CA ALA A 46 -4.20 2.17 -6.51
C ALA A 46 -5.12 1.95 -7.73
N LYS A 47 -6.32 1.41 -7.47
CA LYS A 47 -7.35 1.20 -8.48
C LYS A 47 -7.78 2.54 -9.11
N ASN A 48 -8.10 3.54 -8.28
CA ASN A 48 -8.51 4.87 -8.75
C ASN A 48 -7.40 5.54 -9.58
N ARG A 49 -6.16 5.57 -9.06
CA ARG A 49 -4.98 6.09 -9.79
C ARG A 49 -4.83 5.45 -11.17
N THR A 50 -4.99 4.13 -11.23
CA THR A 50 -4.81 3.38 -12.48
C THR A 50 -5.95 3.60 -13.46
N ILE A 51 -7.19 3.69 -12.99
CA ILE A 51 -8.35 4.01 -13.85
C ILE A 51 -8.16 5.36 -14.52
N VAL A 52 -7.76 6.39 -13.77
CA VAL A 52 -7.49 7.73 -14.32
C VAL A 52 -6.41 7.67 -15.39
N ARG A 53 -5.26 7.06 -15.09
CA ARG A 53 -4.14 6.90 -16.04
C ARG A 53 -4.54 6.15 -17.30
N VAL A 54 -5.29 5.05 -17.17
CA VAL A 54 -5.71 4.24 -18.33
C VAL A 54 -6.73 4.99 -19.17
N LYS A 55 -7.66 5.73 -18.57
CA LYS A 55 -8.62 6.57 -19.30
C LYS A 55 -7.96 7.69 -20.11
N GLU A 56 -6.86 8.25 -19.63
CA GLU A 56 -6.09 9.23 -20.42
C GLU A 56 -5.51 8.62 -21.71
N GLN A 57 -5.17 7.33 -21.67
CA GLN A 57 -4.60 6.59 -22.81
C GLN A 57 -5.67 5.93 -23.69
N HIS A 58 -6.81 5.56 -23.09
CA HIS A 58 -7.95 4.89 -23.73
C HIS A 58 -9.27 5.56 -23.31
N PRO A 59 -9.58 6.77 -23.82
CA PRO A 59 -10.77 7.54 -23.42
C PRO A 59 -12.10 6.83 -23.75
N GLU A 60 -12.06 5.87 -24.68
CA GLU A 60 -13.19 5.08 -25.12
C GLU A 60 -13.53 3.91 -24.18
N TRP A 61 -12.62 3.54 -23.27
CA TRP A 61 -12.87 2.45 -22.33
C TRP A 61 -13.69 2.92 -21.13
N THR A 62 -14.69 2.13 -20.78
CA THR A 62 -15.48 2.31 -19.56
C THR A 62 -14.68 1.88 -18.32
N ASP A 63 -15.06 2.39 -17.14
CA ASP A 63 -14.44 1.97 -15.89
C ASP A 63 -14.54 0.45 -15.66
N ILE A 64 -15.64 -0.15 -16.08
CA ILE A 64 -15.88 -1.60 -15.94
C ILE A 64 -14.89 -2.39 -16.79
N GLU A 65 -14.65 -1.97 -18.04
CA GLU A 65 -13.68 -2.61 -18.92
C GLU A 65 -12.26 -2.52 -18.35
N ILE A 66 -11.86 -1.35 -17.86
CA ILE A 66 -10.56 -1.16 -17.21
C ILE A 66 -10.43 -2.06 -15.98
N VAL A 67 -11.40 -2.01 -15.07
CA VAL A 67 -11.39 -2.80 -13.83
C VAL A 67 -11.33 -4.30 -14.11
N SER A 68 -12.03 -4.80 -15.14
CA SER A 68 -12.00 -6.22 -15.53
C SER A 68 -10.61 -6.74 -15.94
N LYS A 69 -9.73 -5.83 -16.35
CA LYS A 69 -8.36 -6.10 -16.78
C LYS A 69 -7.33 -5.90 -15.66
N LEU A 70 -7.69 -5.26 -14.54
CA LEU A 70 -6.77 -5.01 -13.43
C LEU A 70 -6.34 -6.31 -12.75
N VAL A 71 -5.04 -6.41 -12.46
CA VAL A 71 -4.44 -7.51 -11.70
C VAL A 71 -3.41 -6.98 -10.70
N GLY A 72 -3.51 -7.45 -9.45
CA GLY A 72 -2.53 -7.18 -8.40
C GLY A 72 -1.83 -8.45 -7.92
N TYR A 73 -0.79 -8.28 -7.12
CA TYR A 73 0.12 -9.36 -6.74
C TYR A 73 0.47 -9.32 -5.26
N CYS A 74 0.72 -10.48 -4.69
CA CYS A 74 1.27 -10.61 -3.35
C CYS A 74 2.08 -11.91 -3.20
N ASN A 75 2.84 -12.03 -2.12
CA ASN A 75 3.42 -13.30 -1.73
C ASN A 75 2.29 -14.30 -1.38
N LYS A 76 2.42 -15.58 -1.74
CA LYS A 76 1.53 -16.65 -1.28
C LYS A 76 1.46 -16.79 0.26
N GLN A 77 2.43 -16.22 0.98
CA GLN A 77 2.43 -16.12 2.45
C GLN A 77 1.88 -14.79 3.00
N ALA A 78 1.40 -13.90 2.13
CA ALA A 78 0.70 -12.70 2.56
C ALA A 78 -0.51 -13.06 3.42
N HIS A 79 -0.89 -12.16 4.31
CA HIS A 79 -2.04 -12.37 5.16
C HIS A 79 -3.33 -12.47 4.33
N SER A 80 -4.33 -13.22 4.82
CA SER A 80 -5.61 -13.42 4.12
C SER A 80 -6.39 -12.12 3.90
N SER A 81 -6.02 -11.02 4.57
CA SER A 81 -6.55 -9.68 4.31
C SER A 81 -6.26 -9.20 2.89
N VAL A 82 -5.15 -9.61 2.29
CA VAL A 82 -4.81 -9.22 0.91
C VAL A 82 -5.80 -9.85 -0.07
N GLU A 83 -6.04 -11.15 0.05
CA GLU A 83 -7.06 -11.84 -0.76
C GLU A 83 -8.45 -11.23 -0.53
N ARG A 84 -8.82 -10.97 0.74
CA ARG A 84 -10.08 -10.30 1.07
C ARG A 84 -10.18 -8.90 0.45
N ALA A 85 -9.09 -8.15 0.39
CA ALA A 85 -9.05 -6.84 -0.24
C ALA A 85 -9.29 -6.94 -1.75
N GLY A 86 -8.76 -7.96 -2.42
CA GLY A 86 -9.06 -8.22 -3.84
C GLY A 86 -10.54 -8.54 -4.06
N LEU A 87 -11.12 -9.40 -3.22
CA LEU A 87 -12.54 -9.75 -3.26
C LEU A 87 -13.44 -8.52 -3.08
N LEU A 88 -13.19 -7.71 -2.05
CA LEU A 88 -13.96 -6.50 -1.78
C LEU A 88 -13.70 -5.39 -2.81
N GLY A 89 -12.48 -5.31 -3.32
CA GLY A 89 -12.06 -4.35 -4.32
C GLY A 89 -12.58 -4.65 -5.74
N GLY A 90 -13.07 -5.86 -5.97
CA GLY A 90 -13.59 -6.33 -7.26
C GLY A 90 -12.48 -6.51 -8.31
N VAL A 91 -11.29 -6.96 -7.89
CA VAL A 91 -10.10 -7.07 -8.75
C VAL A 91 -9.44 -8.44 -8.64
N LYS A 92 -8.70 -8.83 -9.68
CA LYS A 92 -7.91 -10.07 -9.67
C LYS A 92 -6.67 -9.88 -8.80
N LEU A 93 -6.37 -10.86 -7.94
CA LEU A 93 -5.12 -10.93 -7.20
C LEU A 93 -4.42 -12.26 -7.47
N ARG A 94 -3.13 -12.19 -7.81
CA ARG A 94 -2.26 -13.36 -8.00
C ARG A 94 -1.35 -13.53 -6.79
N SER A 95 -1.48 -14.69 -6.14
CA SER A 95 -0.57 -15.12 -5.07
C SER A 95 0.67 -15.80 -5.68
N LEU A 96 1.81 -15.13 -5.60
CA LEU A 96 3.06 -15.56 -6.23
C LEU A 96 3.87 -16.48 -5.32
N LYS A 97 4.57 -17.45 -5.92
CA LYS A 97 5.38 -18.42 -5.18
C LYS A 97 6.62 -17.71 -4.58
N PRO A 98 6.86 -17.82 -3.28
CA PRO A 98 8.08 -17.26 -2.68
C PRO A 98 9.32 -18.12 -2.98
N ASP A 99 10.50 -17.56 -2.70
CA ASP A 99 11.78 -18.28 -2.70
C ASP A 99 11.90 -19.30 -1.54
N GLU A 100 13.02 -20.02 -1.48
CA GLU A 100 13.31 -21.00 -0.42
C GLU A 100 13.37 -20.36 0.99
N LYS A 101 13.57 -19.04 1.08
CA LYS A 101 13.51 -18.26 2.33
C LYS A 101 12.12 -17.71 2.61
N ARG A 102 11.10 -18.10 1.83
CA ARG A 102 9.70 -17.71 1.95
C ARG A 102 9.42 -16.24 1.59
N ARG A 103 10.32 -15.61 0.84
CA ARG A 103 10.24 -14.20 0.44
C ARG A 103 9.79 -14.08 -1.01
N LEU A 104 8.93 -13.12 -1.31
CA LEU A 104 8.69 -12.72 -2.68
C LEU A 104 9.92 -11.98 -3.22
N ARG A 105 10.30 -12.32 -4.46
CA ARG A 105 11.49 -11.79 -5.15
C ARG A 105 11.07 -10.96 -6.35
N GLY A 106 11.91 -9.98 -6.71
CA GLY A 106 11.65 -9.10 -7.85
C GLY A 106 11.52 -9.88 -9.17
N GLU A 107 12.37 -10.89 -9.39
CA GLU A 107 12.32 -11.75 -10.58
C GLU A 107 10.97 -12.44 -10.76
N THR A 108 10.47 -13.11 -9.71
CA THR A 108 9.16 -13.77 -9.75
C THR A 108 8.01 -12.80 -10.01
N LEU A 109 8.09 -11.58 -9.45
CA LEU A 109 7.11 -10.54 -9.70
C LEU A 109 7.18 -10.03 -11.16
N GLN A 110 8.38 -9.80 -11.67
CA GLN A 110 8.63 -9.34 -13.04
C GLN A 110 8.08 -10.34 -14.07
N GLU A 111 8.35 -11.64 -13.90
CA GLU A 111 7.83 -12.69 -14.77
C GLU A 111 6.30 -12.71 -14.82
N ALA A 112 5.66 -12.62 -13.64
CA ALA A 112 4.20 -12.60 -13.54
C ALA A 112 3.58 -11.36 -14.19
N ILE A 113 4.19 -10.19 -13.99
CA ILE A 113 3.78 -8.93 -14.63
C ILE A 113 3.86 -9.04 -16.15
N GLU A 114 4.99 -9.51 -16.68
CA GLU A 114 5.18 -9.63 -18.13
C GLU A 114 4.21 -10.63 -18.76
N GLU A 115 3.92 -11.73 -18.07
CA GLU A 115 2.89 -12.68 -18.48
C GLU A 115 1.52 -12.03 -18.57
N ASP A 116 1.11 -11.29 -17.54
CA ASP A 116 -0.20 -10.64 -17.50
C ASP A 116 -0.34 -9.53 -18.53
N ILE A 117 0.72 -8.76 -18.77
CA ILE A 117 0.76 -7.75 -19.85
C ILE A 117 0.56 -8.43 -21.21
N ARG A 118 1.25 -9.55 -21.48
CA ARG A 118 1.06 -10.32 -22.73
C ARG A 118 -0.38 -10.85 -22.86
N ASN A 119 -1.03 -11.15 -21.74
CA ASN A 119 -2.42 -11.59 -21.70
C ASN A 119 -3.44 -10.43 -21.74
N GLY A 120 -2.99 -9.18 -21.93
CA GLY A 120 -3.85 -8.00 -22.04
C GLY A 120 -4.46 -7.54 -20.71
N LEU A 121 -3.86 -7.93 -19.59
CA LEU A 121 -4.18 -7.44 -18.25
C LEU A 121 -3.33 -6.22 -17.90
N ILE A 122 -3.75 -5.51 -16.85
CA ILE A 122 -3.15 -4.26 -16.39
C ILE A 122 -2.65 -4.47 -14.95
N PRO A 123 -1.35 -4.75 -14.77
CA PRO A 123 -0.68 -4.73 -13.47
C PRO A 123 -0.87 -3.38 -12.79
N PHE A 124 -1.34 -3.35 -11.54
CA PHE A 124 -1.62 -2.07 -10.87
C PHE A 124 -1.26 -2.01 -9.39
N TYR A 125 -1.18 -3.15 -8.70
CA TYR A 125 -1.01 -3.17 -7.25
C TYR A 125 -0.16 -4.35 -6.79
N VAL A 126 0.79 -4.10 -5.89
CA VAL A 126 1.62 -5.13 -5.26
C VAL A 126 1.61 -4.91 -3.75
N VAL A 127 1.39 -5.99 -3.00
CA VAL A 127 1.60 -6.01 -1.55
C VAL A 127 2.90 -6.74 -1.24
N ALA A 128 3.88 -6.02 -0.70
CA ALA A 128 5.08 -6.59 -0.11
C ALA A 128 4.87 -6.71 1.41
N THR A 129 5.06 -7.91 1.95
CA THR A 129 4.89 -8.16 3.38
C THR A 129 6.23 -8.18 4.10
N LEU A 130 6.37 -7.30 5.10
CA LEU A 130 7.50 -7.29 6.03
C LEU A 130 7.06 -7.94 7.35
N GLY A 131 7.36 -9.23 7.50
CA GLY A 131 6.91 -10.04 8.62
C GLY A 131 5.63 -10.81 8.31
N THR A 132 5.71 -11.82 7.44
CA THR A 132 4.58 -12.69 7.09
C THR A 132 3.98 -13.40 8.30
N THR A 133 2.68 -13.67 8.28
CA THR A 133 1.95 -14.19 9.45
C THR A 133 2.47 -15.53 9.93
N SER A 134 2.78 -16.46 9.00
CA SER A 134 3.12 -17.83 9.37
C SER A 134 4.54 -17.98 9.93
N SER A 135 5.49 -17.16 9.45
CA SER A 135 6.91 -17.39 9.73
C SER A 135 7.77 -16.15 9.90
N CYS A 136 7.15 -14.97 9.91
CA CYS A 136 7.82 -13.68 9.97
C CYS A 136 8.90 -13.53 8.88
N ALA A 137 8.61 -13.98 7.66
CA ALA A 137 9.47 -13.76 6.51
C ALA A 137 9.33 -12.32 6.00
N PHE A 138 10.35 -11.81 5.32
CA PHE A 138 10.40 -10.45 4.78
C PHE A 138 10.60 -10.50 3.28
N ASP A 139 9.62 -9.99 2.53
CA ASP A 139 9.75 -9.88 1.08
C ASP A 139 10.95 -9.00 0.69
N ALA A 140 11.54 -9.26 -0.48
CA ALA A 140 12.68 -8.49 -0.97
C ALA A 140 12.23 -7.13 -1.50
N LEU A 141 11.88 -6.22 -0.58
CA LEU A 141 11.23 -4.95 -0.86
C LEU A 141 12.01 -4.07 -1.86
N ASP A 142 13.34 -4.01 -1.73
CA ASP A 142 14.22 -3.29 -2.65
C ASP A 142 14.05 -3.75 -4.11
N GLU A 143 14.05 -5.07 -4.33
CA GLU A 143 13.88 -5.70 -5.66
C GLU A 143 12.45 -5.48 -6.19
N ILE A 144 11.45 -5.67 -5.32
CA ILE A 144 10.03 -5.47 -5.66
C ILE A 144 9.78 -4.01 -6.05
N GLY A 145 10.36 -3.06 -5.30
CA GLY A 145 10.22 -1.63 -5.55
C GLY A 145 10.81 -1.20 -6.89
N ASP A 146 11.91 -1.80 -7.35
CA ASP A 146 12.47 -1.55 -8.68
C ASP A 146 11.50 -2.01 -9.79
N VAL A 147 10.91 -3.20 -9.61
CA VAL A 147 9.92 -3.73 -10.54
C VAL A 147 8.67 -2.86 -10.56
N CYS A 148 8.10 -2.51 -9.40
CA CYS A 148 6.92 -1.67 -9.33
C CYS A 148 7.14 -0.29 -9.98
N SER A 149 8.30 0.33 -9.72
CA SER A 149 8.65 1.63 -10.28
C SER A 149 8.76 1.59 -11.81
N LYS A 150 9.35 0.53 -12.38
CA LYS A 150 9.49 0.34 -13.83
C LYS A 150 8.13 0.25 -14.56
N HIS A 151 7.12 -0.32 -13.91
CA HIS A 151 5.79 -0.55 -14.49
C HIS A 151 4.71 0.41 -13.96
N GLU A 152 5.09 1.39 -13.16
CA GLU A 152 4.19 2.37 -12.49
C GLU A 152 3.09 1.71 -11.62
N ILE A 153 3.40 0.56 -11.03
CA ILE A 153 2.50 -0.22 -10.17
C ILE A 153 2.57 0.35 -8.75
N TRP A 154 1.41 0.47 -8.10
CA TRP A 154 1.34 0.86 -6.70
C TRP A 154 1.96 -0.22 -5.80
N LEU A 155 2.94 0.15 -4.97
CA LEU A 155 3.55 -0.72 -3.98
C LEU A 155 3.06 -0.38 -2.57
N HIS A 156 2.30 -1.31 -1.98
CA HIS A 156 1.89 -1.25 -0.57
C HIS A 156 2.76 -2.17 0.28
N VAL A 157 3.24 -1.65 1.41
CA VAL A 157 3.99 -2.42 2.40
C VAL A 157 3.10 -2.76 3.59
N ASP A 158 2.84 -4.05 3.79
CA ASP A 158 2.20 -4.56 5.00
C ASP A 158 3.27 -5.00 5.99
N ALA A 159 3.48 -4.19 7.02
CA ALA A 159 4.37 -4.47 8.14
C ALA A 159 3.59 -4.68 9.45
N ALA A 160 2.33 -5.15 9.39
CA ALA A 160 1.40 -5.17 10.53
C ALA A 160 2.04 -5.58 11.87
N TYR A 161 2.83 -6.65 11.89
CA TYR A 161 3.53 -7.11 13.10
C TYR A 161 4.95 -6.53 13.22
N ALA A 162 5.81 -6.72 12.20
CA ALA A 162 7.22 -6.37 12.29
C ALA A 162 7.50 -4.86 12.31
N GLY A 163 6.52 -4.03 11.93
CA GLY A 163 6.64 -2.58 11.93
C GLY A 163 7.13 -2.01 13.26
N SER A 164 6.65 -2.53 14.39
CA SER A 164 7.11 -2.09 15.72
C SER A 164 8.62 -2.27 15.93
N ALA A 165 9.23 -3.28 15.31
CA ALA A 165 10.67 -3.52 15.46
C ALA A 165 11.51 -2.41 14.81
N PHE A 166 10.97 -1.67 13.85
CA PHE A 166 11.68 -0.59 13.15
C PHE A 166 11.89 0.67 13.99
N ILE A 167 11.29 0.74 15.18
CA ILE A 167 11.68 1.71 16.20
C ILE A 167 13.16 1.55 16.56
N CYS A 168 13.66 0.30 16.58
CA CYS A 168 15.06 0.01 16.84
C CYS A 168 15.86 0.07 15.51
N PRO A 169 16.85 0.97 15.40
CA PRO A 169 17.61 1.16 14.15
C PRO A 169 18.27 -0.11 13.60
N GLU A 170 18.67 -1.03 14.46
CA GLU A 170 19.32 -2.30 14.09
C GLU A 170 18.42 -3.26 13.29
N TYR A 171 17.10 -3.06 13.26
CA TYR A 171 16.18 -3.84 12.42
C TYR A 171 15.78 -3.15 11.12
N ARG A 172 16.11 -1.86 10.92
CA ARG A 172 15.65 -1.08 9.76
C ARG A 172 16.23 -1.55 8.42
N TYR A 173 17.30 -2.36 8.42
CA TYR A 173 17.80 -3.01 7.20
C TYR A 173 16.75 -3.89 6.52
N LEU A 174 15.75 -4.37 7.27
CA LEU A 174 14.62 -5.16 6.77
C LEU A 174 13.60 -4.31 5.98
N MET A 175 13.67 -2.98 6.06
CA MET A 175 12.89 -2.04 5.27
C MET A 175 13.66 -1.48 4.06
N LYS A 176 14.81 -2.05 3.68
CA LYS A 176 15.56 -1.58 2.51
C LYS A 176 14.64 -1.55 1.28
N GLY A 177 14.48 -0.38 0.66
CA GLY A 177 13.56 -0.14 -0.45
C GLY A 177 12.22 0.52 -0.08
N VAL A 178 11.96 0.81 1.19
CA VAL A 178 10.70 1.45 1.65
C VAL A 178 10.45 2.81 1.01
N GLU A 179 11.50 3.52 0.62
CA GLU A 179 11.44 4.76 -0.16
C GLU A 179 10.82 4.58 -1.54
N LYS A 180 10.64 3.35 -2.04
CA LYS A 180 9.97 3.05 -3.31
C LYS A 180 8.48 2.72 -3.12
N ALA A 181 8.01 2.53 -1.89
CA ALA A 181 6.60 2.23 -1.61
C ALA A 181 5.70 3.46 -1.77
N ASP A 182 4.44 3.26 -2.16
CA ASP A 182 3.41 4.30 -2.22
C ASP A 182 2.64 4.42 -0.91
N SER A 183 2.49 3.30 -0.20
CA SER A 183 1.86 3.23 1.12
C SER A 183 2.51 2.21 2.03
N PHE A 184 2.44 2.45 3.34
CA PHE A 184 2.99 1.59 4.38
C PHE A 184 2.01 1.50 5.53
N ASN A 185 1.77 0.30 6.08
CA ASN A 185 1.03 0.16 7.33
C ASN A 185 1.77 -0.69 8.37
N PHE A 186 1.52 -0.40 9.64
CA PHE A 186 1.78 -1.35 10.72
C PHE A 186 0.77 -1.19 11.87
N ASN A 187 0.73 -2.14 12.80
CA ASN A 187 -0.23 -2.11 13.90
C ASN A 187 0.46 -1.82 15.25
N PRO A 188 0.36 -0.59 15.77
CA PRO A 188 0.67 -0.32 17.17
C PRO A 188 -0.02 -1.29 18.14
N HIS A 189 -1.25 -1.73 17.82
CA HIS A 189 -1.98 -2.70 18.66
C HIS A 189 -1.43 -4.12 18.67
N LYS A 190 -0.43 -4.47 17.84
CA LYS A 190 0.19 -5.80 17.88
C LYS A 190 1.36 -5.85 18.84
N TRP A 191 2.32 -4.94 18.68
CA TRP A 191 3.58 -5.03 19.41
C TRP A 191 4.15 -3.66 19.82
N MET A 192 3.27 -2.69 20.08
CA MET A 192 3.64 -1.35 20.57
C MET A 192 2.84 -0.91 21.82
N LEU A 193 2.19 -1.86 22.51
CA LEU A 193 1.46 -1.63 23.77
C LEU A 193 0.29 -0.62 23.69
N VAL A 194 -0.23 -0.36 22.49
CA VAL A 194 -1.51 0.33 22.30
C VAL A 194 -2.62 -0.72 22.28
N ASN A 195 -3.76 -0.48 22.94
CA ASN A 195 -4.88 -1.43 22.86
C ASN A 195 -5.49 -1.44 21.45
N PHE A 196 -6.17 -2.53 21.10
CA PHE A 196 -7.00 -2.56 19.91
C PHE A 196 -8.21 -1.60 20.09
N ASP A 197 -8.62 -0.85 19.08
CA ASP A 197 -8.06 -0.72 17.72
C ASP A 197 -7.01 0.40 17.59
N CYS A 198 -6.03 0.19 16.70
CA CYS A 198 -5.00 1.18 16.33
C CYS A 198 -4.09 0.59 15.25
N SER A 199 -4.39 0.86 13.97
CA SER A 199 -3.51 0.57 12.84
C SER A 199 -3.07 1.88 12.23
N ALA A 200 -1.77 2.04 11.98
CA ALA A 200 -1.25 3.26 11.39
C ALA A 200 -0.92 3.00 9.92
N MET A 201 -1.37 3.90 9.04
CA MET A 201 -1.13 3.84 7.61
C MET A 201 -0.54 5.17 7.12
N TRP A 202 0.53 5.12 6.34
CA TRP A 202 1.12 6.28 5.68
C TRP A 202 1.01 6.17 4.17
N LEU A 203 0.87 7.34 3.55
CA LEU A 203 0.63 7.51 2.12
C LEU A 203 1.51 8.64 1.58
N LYS A 204 2.17 8.40 0.45
CA LYS A 204 2.89 9.47 -0.26
C LYS A 204 1.96 10.44 -0.96
N GLN A 205 0.85 9.94 -1.49
CA GLN A 205 -0.13 10.73 -2.25
C GLN A 205 -1.55 10.38 -1.79
N PRO A 206 -1.99 10.88 -0.63
CA PRO A 206 -3.33 10.60 -0.08
C PRO A 206 -4.47 11.00 -1.01
N ARG A 207 -4.26 11.97 -1.93
CA ARG A 207 -5.25 12.40 -2.92
C ARG A 207 -5.90 11.23 -3.67
N TRP A 208 -5.14 10.18 -4.01
CA TRP A 208 -5.70 9.05 -4.76
C TRP A 208 -6.73 8.25 -3.98
N ILE A 209 -6.66 8.29 -2.65
CA ILE A 209 -7.64 7.73 -1.74
C ILE A 209 -8.77 8.73 -1.53
N VAL A 210 -8.46 10.00 -1.25
CA VAL A 210 -9.48 11.05 -1.08
C VAL A 210 -10.40 11.10 -2.29
N ASP A 211 -9.85 11.20 -3.50
CA ASP A 211 -10.59 11.25 -4.76
C ASP A 211 -11.40 9.97 -5.01
N ALA A 212 -10.91 8.80 -4.55
CA ALA A 212 -11.62 7.54 -4.70
C ALA A 212 -12.87 7.45 -3.81
N PHE A 213 -12.88 8.16 -2.68
CA PHE A 213 -13.95 8.12 -1.68
C PHE A 213 -14.70 9.44 -1.52
N ASN A 214 -14.36 10.45 -2.30
CA ASN A 214 -14.93 11.78 -2.13
C ASN A 214 -16.42 11.77 -2.47
N VAL A 215 -17.22 12.19 -1.51
CA VAL A 215 -18.63 12.53 -1.69
C VAL A 215 -18.77 13.93 -1.09
N ASP A 216 -19.30 14.89 -1.87
CA ASP A 216 -19.39 16.31 -1.47
C ASP A 216 -20.84 16.73 -1.19
N PRO A 217 -21.51 16.18 -0.15
CA PRO A 217 -22.85 16.62 0.19
C PRO A 217 -22.82 17.98 0.88
N LEU A 218 -23.84 18.79 0.63
CA LEU A 218 -23.92 20.18 1.13
C LEU A 218 -23.74 20.30 2.66
N TYR A 219 -24.19 19.31 3.42
CA TYR A 219 -24.13 19.32 4.90
C TYR A 219 -22.74 18.99 5.48
N LEU A 220 -21.75 18.61 4.65
CA LEU A 220 -20.36 18.44 5.06
C LEU A 220 -19.46 19.61 4.63
N LYS A 221 -20.00 20.61 3.91
CA LYS A 221 -19.20 21.74 3.43
C LYS A 221 -18.78 22.64 4.58
N HIS A 222 -17.53 23.09 4.50
CA HIS A 222 -16.95 24.06 5.42
C HIS A 222 -15.88 24.90 4.72
N ASP A 223 -15.55 26.06 5.27
CA ASP A 223 -14.66 27.06 4.64
C ASP A 223 -13.20 26.60 4.49
N GLN A 224 -12.85 25.45 5.05
CA GLN A 224 -11.48 24.89 5.04
C GLN A 224 -11.41 23.58 4.24
N GLN A 225 -12.39 23.31 3.40
CA GLN A 225 -12.46 22.06 2.63
C GLN A 225 -11.31 22.02 1.61
N GLY A 226 -10.55 20.93 1.60
CA GLY A 226 -9.34 20.78 0.77
C GLY A 226 -8.06 21.40 1.35
N SER A 227 -8.13 22.05 2.52
CA SER A 227 -6.93 22.50 3.24
C SER A 227 -6.31 21.32 4.00
N ALA A 228 -5.03 21.02 3.72
CA ALA A 228 -4.24 20.14 4.58
C ALA A 228 -3.94 20.87 5.92
N PRO A 229 -4.02 20.18 7.06
CA PRO A 229 -3.70 20.75 8.38
C PRO A 229 -2.22 21.09 8.56
#